data_AF-A0ABD1AC47-F1
#
_entry.id   AF-A0ABD1AC47-F1
#
_cell.length_a   1.000
_cell.length_b   1.000
_cell.length_c   1.000
_cell.angle_alpha   90.00
_cell.angle_beta   90.00
_cell.angle_gamma   90.00
#
_symmetry.space_group_name_H-M   'P 1'
#
loop_
_entity.id
_entity.type
_entity.pdbx_description
1 polymer ?
#
loop_
_entity_poly.entity_id
_entity_poly.type
_entity_poly.pdbx_seq_one_letter_code
_entity_poly.pdbx_strand_id
1 'polypeptide(L)'
;MRMQSFISSIDGDAWNSVLVGYSDPLISDAQGNMSTKVRTLWTPKEVNKGKSNTRALNAIYNAIDVGQFCMISSYKTAKRSMGGIGKRL
;
A
#
# COMPACT_ATOMS: atom_id res chain seq x y z
N MET A 1 -4.32 6.85 15.28
CA MET A 1 -4.59 8.28 15.01
C MET A 1 -3.44 9.01 14.31
N ARG A 2 -2.17 8.96 14.80
CA ARG A 2 -1.06 9.73 14.19
C ARG A 2 -0.87 9.51 12.68
N MET A 3 -0.91 8.26 12.22
CA MET A 3 -0.69 7.93 10.81
C MET A 3 -1.81 8.40 9.88
N GLN A 4 -3.07 8.27 10.32
CA GLN A 4 -4.24 8.77 9.58
C GLN A 4 -4.17 10.28 9.39
N SER A 5 -3.97 11.04 10.47
CA SER A 5 -3.87 12.51 10.41
C SER A 5 -2.68 12.96 9.56
N PHE A 6 -1.56 12.24 9.63
CA PHE A 6 -0.38 12.50 8.80
C PHE A 6 -0.68 12.26 7.31
N ILE A 7 -1.23 11.11 6.93
CA ILE A 7 -1.56 10.79 5.53
C ILE A 7 -2.61 11.76 4.98
N SER A 8 -3.66 12.07 5.76
CA SER A 8 -4.68 13.06 5.39
C SER A 8 -4.12 14.47 5.21
N SER A 9 -3.04 14.84 5.92
CA SER A 9 -2.39 16.15 5.74
C SER A 9 -1.60 16.29 4.44
N ILE A 10 -1.19 15.17 3.82
CA ILE A 10 -0.45 15.15 2.55
C ILE A 10 -1.42 15.32 1.37
N ASP A 11 -2.58 14.67 1.46
CA ASP A 11 -3.65 14.73 0.47
C ASP A 11 -4.94 14.26 1.13
N GLY A 12 -6.01 15.06 1.02
CA GLY A 12 -7.29 14.76 1.68
C GLY A 12 -7.88 13.40 1.27
N ASP A 13 -7.57 12.93 0.06
CA ASP A 13 -8.03 11.65 -0.49
C ASP A 13 -7.01 10.51 -0.34
N ALA A 14 -5.78 10.78 0.14
CA ALA A 14 -4.76 9.74 0.33
C ALA A 14 -5.20 8.72 1.38
N TRP A 15 -5.72 9.17 2.53
CA TRP A 15 -6.22 8.23 3.55
C TRP A 15 -7.42 7.44 3.05
N ASN A 16 -8.31 8.08 2.29
CA ASN A 16 -9.46 7.40 1.68
C ASN A 16 -9.01 6.33 0.68
N SER A 17 -7.93 6.56 -0.07
CA SER A 17 -7.34 5.58 -0.99
C SER A 17 -6.81 4.33 -0.24
N VAL A 18 -6.29 4.50 0.97
CA VAL A 18 -5.87 3.39 1.84
C VAL A 18 -7.07 2.60 2.35
N LEU A 19 -8.14 3.29 2.79
CA LEU A 19 -9.33 2.67 3.34
C LEU A 19 -10.13 1.87 2.32
N VAL A 20 -10.39 2.47 1.15
CA VAL A 20 -11.20 1.86 0.09
C VAL A 20 -10.41 0.80 -0.67
N GLY A 21 -9.07 0.88 -0.63
CA GLY A 21 -8.19 0.11 -1.49
C GLY A 21 -8.13 0.72 -2.88
N TYR A 22 -6.90 0.86 -3.39
CA TYR A 22 -6.67 1.28 -4.76
C TYR A 22 -6.73 0.06 -5.69
N SER A 23 -7.43 0.22 -6.81
CA SER A 23 -7.43 -0.73 -7.92
C SER A 23 -7.15 0.04 -9.21
N ASP A 24 -6.35 -0.56 -10.08
CA ASP A 24 -6.03 0.05 -11.37
C ASP A 24 -7.29 0.19 -12.24
N PRO A 25 -7.43 1.31 -12.98
CA PRO A 25 -8.52 1.46 -13.93
C PRO A 25 -8.52 0.33 -14.96
N LEU A 26 -9.70 -0.22 -15.23
CA LEU A 26 -9.89 -1.29 -16.21
C LEU A 26 -10.58 -0.74 -17.46
N ILE A 27 -10.35 -1.41 -18.59
CA ILE A 27 -11.02 -1.18 -19.86
C ILE A 27 -11.58 -2.51 -20.38
N SER A 28 -12.82 -2.49 -20.85
CA SER A 28 -13.45 -3.63 -21.51
C SER A 28 -13.20 -3.57 -23.00
N ASP A 29 -12.83 -4.69 -23.61
CA ASP A 29 -12.84 -4.82 -25.07
C ASP A 29 -14.26 -5.06 -25.61
N ALA A 30 -14.39 -5.10 -26.95
CA ALA A 30 -15.67 -5.36 -27.62
C ALA A 30 -16.24 -6.78 -27.35
N GLN A 31 -15.43 -7.67 -26.81
CA GLN A 31 -15.79 -9.05 -26.44
C GLN A 31 -16.11 -9.19 -24.95
N GLY A 32 -16.01 -8.10 -24.18
CA GLY A 32 -16.28 -8.06 -22.75
C GLY A 32 -15.10 -8.48 -21.86
N ASN A 33 -13.91 -8.70 -22.41
CA ASN A 33 -12.73 -9.00 -21.60
C ASN A 33 -12.21 -7.73 -20.92
N MET A 34 -11.94 -7.81 -19.63
CA MET A 34 -11.37 -6.71 -18.84
C MET A 34 -9.85 -6.76 -18.90
N SER A 35 -9.23 -5.64 -19.26
CA SER A 35 -7.78 -5.45 -19.21
C SER A 35 -7.43 -4.19 -18.44
N THR A 36 -6.20 -4.11 -17.92
CA THR A 36 -5.71 -2.87 -17.29
C THR A 36 -5.64 -1.75 -18.32
N LYS A 37 -6.21 -0.61 -17.99
CA LYS A 37 -6.25 0.56 -18.86
C LYS A 37 -4.88 1.22 -18.90
N VAL A 38 -4.35 1.46 -20.09
CA VAL A 38 -3.08 2.18 -20.25
C VAL A 38 -3.20 3.62 -19.77
N ARG A 39 -2.11 4.17 -19.21
CA ARG A 39 -2.11 5.45 -18.50
C ARG A 39 -2.55 6.64 -19.35
N THR A 40 -2.30 6.61 -20.65
CA THR A 40 -2.71 7.64 -21.60
C THR A 40 -4.22 7.74 -21.79
N LEU A 41 -4.96 6.66 -21.48
CA LEU A 41 -6.42 6.62 -21.57
C LEU A 41 -7.10 6.99 -20.26
N TRP A 42 -6.34 7.23 -19.19
CA TRP A 42 -6.92 7.54 -17.88
C TRP A 42 -7.66 8.86 -17.91
N THR A 43 -8.88 8.85 -17.37
CA THR A 43 -9.65 10.06 -17.14
C THR A 43 -8.98 10.92 -16.05
N PRO A 44 -9.24 12.24 -16.01
CA PRO A 44 -8.70 13.10 -14.95
C PRO A 44 -8.98 12.59 -13.54
N LYS A 45 -10.16 11.97 -13.33
CA LYS A 45 -10.55 11.37 -12.04
C LYS A 45 -9.71 10.14 -11.69
N GLU A 46 -9.46 9.26 -12.65
CA GLU A 46 -8.58 8.09 -12.48
C GLU A 46 -7.13 8.51 -12.19
N VAL A 47 -6.65 9.53 -12.89
CA VAL A 47 -5.33 10.13 -12.63
C VAL A 47 -5.25 10.69 -11.22
N ASN A 48 -6.27 11.42 -10.75
CA ASN A 48 -6.26 11.97 -9.41
C ASN A 48 -6.25 10.88 -8.33
N LYS A 49 -7.08 9.84 -8.48
CA LYS A 49 -7.07 8.67 -7.59
C LYS A 49 -5.72 7.98 -7.54
N GLY A 50 -5.07 7.77 -8.70
CA GLY A 50 -3.74 7.18 -8.76
C GLY A 50 -2.67 8.04 -8.07
N LYS A 51 -2.77 9.37 -8.18
CA LYS A 51 -1.88 10.31 -7.47
C LYS A 51 -2.08 10.24 -5.96
N SER A 52 -3.32 10.29 -5.47
CA SER A 52 -3.60 10.19 -4.03
C SER A 52 -3.14 8.84 -3.46
N ASN A 53 -3.32 7.73 -4.19
CA ASN A 53 -2.76 6.43 -3.80
C ASN A 53 -1.23 6.44 -3.72
N THR A 54 -0.55 7.00 -4.74
CA THR A 54 0.91 7.11 -4.75
C THR A 54 1.41 7.92 -3.56
N ARG A 55 0.74 9.04 -3.23
CA ARG A 55 1.06 9.87 -2.06
C ARG A 55 0.85 9.10 -0.75
N ALA A 56 -0.24 8.34 -0.65
CA ALA A 56 -0.52 7.51 0.52
C ALA A 56 0.58 6.44 0.73
N LEU A 57 0.96 5.73 -0.33
CA LEU A 57 2.02 4.72 -0.27
C LEU A 57 3.35 5.34 0.13
N ASN A 58 3.74 6.47 -0.49
CA ASN A 58 4.95 7.19 -0.13
C ASN A 58 4.93 7.64 1.33
N ALA A 59 3.80 8.15 1.82
CA ALA A 59 3.64 8.54 3.22
C ALA A 59 3.83 7.35 4.17
N ILE A 60 3.26 6.19 3.82
CA ILE A 60 3.40 4.96 4.62
C ILE A 60 4.85 4.49 4.62
N TYR A 61 5.51 4.44 3.46
CA TYR A 61 6.92 4.02 3.38
C TYR A 61 7.85 4.94 4.16
N ASN A 62 7.61 6.25 4.13
CA ASN A 62 8.43 7.22 4.87
C ASN A 62 8.07 7.28 6.37
N ALA A 63 6.84 6.92 6.76
CA ALA A 63 6.43 6.88 8.17
C ALA A 63 6.93 5.61 8.88
N ILE A 64 7.20 4.53 8.14
CA ILE A 64 7.87 3.34 8.68
C ILE A 64 9.36 3.66 8.73
N ASP A 65 9.82 4.09 9.91
CA ASP A 65 11.25 4.18 10.18
C ASP A 65 11.91 2.81 9.92
N VAL A 66 13.09 2.82 9.30
CA VAL A 66 13.87 1.60 8.98
C VAL A 66 14.01 0.70 10.22
N GLY A 67 14.08 1.28 11.43
CA GLY A 67 14.09 0.57 12.70
C GLY A 67 12.79 -0.18 13.03
N GLN A 68 11.61 0.32 12.65
CA GLN A 68 10.34 -0.39 12.82
C GLN A 68 10.17 -1.52 11.82
N PHE A 69 10.57 -1.32 10.57
CA PHE A 69 10.65 -2.39 9.58
C PHE A 69 11.61 -3.50 10.05
N CYS A 70 12.78 -3.13 10.56
CA CYS A 70 13.75 -4.05 11.16
C CYS A 70 13.22 -4.78 12.39
N MET A 71 12.47 -4.14 13.29
CA MET A 71 11.84 -4.85 14.42
C MET A 71 10.82 -5.89 13.96
N ILE A 72 9.98 -5.56 12.97
CA ILE A 72 8.97 -6.49 12.42
C ILE A 72 9.64 -7.67 11.70
N SER A 73 10.71 -7.42 10.94
CA SER A 73 11.48 -8.46 10.23
C SER A 73 12.33 -9.31 11.18
N SER A 74 12.93 -8.71 12.20
CA SER A 74 13.71 -9.40 13.23
C SER A 74 12.83 -10.28 14.11
N TYR A 75 11.59 -9.87 14.40
CA TYR A 75 10.64 -10.71 15.13
C TYR A 75 10.27 -11.99 14.35
N LYS A 76 10.10 -11.91 13.03
CA LYS A 76 9.88 -13.10 12.19
C LYS A 76 11.08 -14.05 12.22
N THR A 77 12.29 -13.52 12.27
CA THR A 77 13.55 -14.29 12.32
C THR A 77 13.76 -14.92 13.71
N ALA A 78 13.49 -14.18 14.79
CA ALA A 78 13.56 -14.68 16.16
C ALA A 78 12.52 -15.78 16.44
N LYS A 79 11.27 -15.61 15.96
CA LYS A 79 10.23 -16.66 16.07
C LYS A 79 10.61 -17.94 15.31
N ARG A 80 11.27 -17.81 14.15
CA ARG A 80 11.77 -18.95 13.36
C ARG A 80 12.97 -19.64 14.03
N SER A 81 13.81 -18.90 14.76
CA SER A 81 14.95 -19.44 15.50
C SER A 81 14.54 -20.10 16.83
N MET A 82 13.54 -19.57 17.54
CA MET A 82 13.05 -20.17 18.79
C MET A 82 12.16 -21.40 18.58
N GLY A 83 11.55 -21.57 17.40
CA GLY A 83 10.82 -22.81 17.05
C GLY A 83 11.73 -24.02 16.82
N GLY A 84 13.05 -23.82 16.68
CA GLY A 84 14.03 -24.88 16.46
C GLY A 84 14.78 -25.35 17.72
N ILE A 85 14.77 -24.56 18.79
CA ILE A 85 15.56 -24.86 20.01
C ILE A 85 14.75 -25.65 21.06
N GLY A 86 13.42 -25.69 20.95
CA GLY A 86 12.54 -26.43 21.87
C GLY A 86 12.38 -27.95 21.61
N LYS A 87 13.22 -28.57 20.78
CA LYS A 87 13.18 -30.03 20.50
C LYS A 87 14.48 -30.80 20.85
N ARG A 88 15.38 -30.18 21.62
CA ARG A 88 16.62 -30.83 22.08
C ARG A 88 17.00 -30.34 23.48
N LEU A 89 16.20 -30.67 24.47
CA LEU A 89 16.63 -30.96 25.85
C LEU A 89 15.64 -31.98 26.43
#